data_AF-A0A1H4I9J6-F1
#
_entry.id   AF-A0A1H4I9J6-F1
#
_cell.length_a   1.000
_cell.length_b   1.000
_cell.length_c   1.000
_cell.angle_alpha   90.00
_cell.angle_beta   90.00
_cell.angle_gamma   90.00
#
_symmetry.space_group_name_H-M   'P 1'
#
loop_
_entity.id
_entity.type
_entity.pdbx_description
1 polymer ?
#
loop_
_entity_poly.entity_id
_entity_poly.type
_entity_poly.pdbx_seq_one_letter_code
_entity_poly.pdbx_strand_id
1 'polypeptide(L)'
;MASSGWEYWRVTRVADDSLEWLAITRPGARGIDARKVWTLMPNGLWFIANWYLTEDYWREDTTSVWAFENIDIEDARQVALEVPQPSPEDMTRLTRPETSLTFDQIDRHATDKILGKRAAGAIASRR
;
A
#
# COMPACT_ATOMS: atom_id res chain seq x y z
N MET A 1 -17.44 -6.57 15.26
CA MET A 1 -16.67 -5.37 14.92
C MET A 1 -16.71 -5.24 13.41
N ALA A 2 -17.19 -4.14 12.86
CA ALA A 2 -17.27 -3.98 11.41
C ALA A 2 -15.86 -4.08 10.84
N SER A 3 -15.58 -5.09 10.02
CA SER A 3 -14.41 -5.09 9.16
C SER A 3 -14.46 -3.77 8.40
N SER A 4 -13.37 -3.01 8.43
CA SER A 4 -13.29 -1.69 7.79
C SER A 4 -13.40 -1.76 6.25
N GLY A 5 -13.62 -2.96 5.70
CA GLY A 5 -13.69 -3.25 4.27
C GLY A 5 -12.32 -3.30 3.60
N TRP A 6 -11.25 -3.15 4.38
CA TRP A 6 -9.86 -3.16 3.93
C TRP A 6 -9.23 -4.52 4.20
N GLU A 7 -8.39 -4.94 3.27
CA GLU A 7 -7.41 -6.00 3.46
C GLU A 7 -6.01 -5.38 3.51
N TYR A 8 -5.10 -6.02 4.24
CA TYR A 8 -3.75 -5.54 4.46
C TYR A 8 -2.76 -6.55 3.91
N TRP A 9 -1.69 -6.04 3.31
CA TRP A 9 -0.71 -6.86 2.63
C TRP A 9 0.70 -6.43 3.05
N ARG A 10 1.46 -7.37 3.61
CA ARG A 10 2.91 -7.24 3.67
C ARG A 10 3.44 -7.47 2.25
N VAL A 11 4.17 -6.52 1.72
CA VAL A 11 4.71 -6.59 0.36
C VAL A 11 6.22 -6.68 0.41
N THR A 12 6.75 -7.85 0.06
CA THR A 12 8.18 -8.09 -0.02
C THR A 12 8.63 -8.21 -1.47
N ARG A 13 9.87 -7.82 -1.74
CA ARG A 13 10.48 -8.02 -3.05
C ARG A 13 10.87 -9.49 -3.21
N VAL A 14 10.45 -10.14 -4.29
CA VAL A 14 10.73 -11.57 -4.53
C VAL A 14 12.23 -11.87 -4.66
N ALA A 15 13.01 -10.88 -5.11
CA ALA A 15 14.44 -11.07 -5.37
C ALA A 15 15.30 -11.27 -4.11
N ASP A 16 14.89 -10.69 -2.97
CA ASP A 16 15.70 -10.64 -1.75
C ASP A 16 14.89 -10.69 -0.43
N ASP A 17 13.58 -10.92 -0.53
CA ASP A 17 12.62 -10.93 0.60
C ASP A 17 12.59 -9.64 1.43
N SER A 18 13.08 -8.53 0.89
CA SER A 18 13.06 -7.24 1.60
C SER A 18 11.64 -6.67 1.67
N LEU A 19 11.26 -6.18 2.86
CA LEU A 19 10.00 -5.43 3.04
C LEU A 19 10.10 -4.09 2.32
N GLU A 20 9.32 -3.90 1.26
CA GLU A 20 9.26 -2.62 0.54
C GLU A 20 7.99 -1.83 0.87
N TRP A 21 6.84 -2.50 1.03
CA TRP A 21 5.57 -1.81 1.24
C TRP A 21 4.66 -2.48 2.28
N LEU A 22 3.85 -1.64 2.91
CA LEU A 22 2.56 -2.07 3.46
C LEU A 22 1.49 -1.59 2.49
N ALA A 23 0.74 -2.53 1.94
CA ALA A 23 -0.33 -2.25 1.00
C ALA A 23 -1.72 -2.53 1.60
N ILE A 24 -2.73 -1.89 1.03
CA ILE A 24 -4.14 -2.14 1.31
C ILE A 24 -4.92 -2.30 0.01
N THR A 25 -5.95 -3.15 0.04
CA THR A 25 -6.96 -3.29 -1.01
C THR A 25 -8.35 -3.19 -0.41
N ARG A 26 -9.35 -2.93 -1.26
CA ARG A 26 -10.75 -2.78 -0.83
C ARG A 26 -11.66 -3.71 -1.64
N PRO A 27 -11.72 -5.02 -1.31
CA PRO A 27 -12.45 -6.02 -2.12
C PRO A 27 -13.96 -5.74 -2.26
N GLY A 28 -14.56 -4.96 -1.34
CA GLY A 28 -15.96 -4.53 -1.43
C GLY A 28 -16.21 -3.24 -2.22
N ALA A 29 -15.18 -2.61 -2.79
CA ALA A 29 -15.33 -1.38 -3.56
C ALA A 29 -15.96 -1.64 -4.94
N ARG A 30 -16.37 -0.55 -5.62
CA ARG A 30 -16.91 -0.61 -6.98
C ARG A 30 -16.02 0.18 -7.94
N GLY A 31 -16.06 -0.18 -9.21
CA GLY A 31 -15.30 0.52 -10.26
C GLY A 31 -13.80 0.34 -10.10
N ILE A 32 -13.03 1.39 -10.40
CA ILE A 32 -11.56 1.33 -10.38
C ILE A 32 -11.00 1.06 -8.98
N ASP A 33 -11.69 1.50 -7.93
CA ASP A 33 -11.24 1.30 -6.54
C ASP A 33 -11.23 -0.18 -6.12
N ALA A 34 -12.00 -1.04 -6.78
CA ALA A 34 -11.95 -2.49 -6.54
C ALA A 34 -10.64 -3.13 -7.01
N ARG A 35 -9.90 -2.43 -7.88
CA ARG A 35 -8.63 -2.90 -8.45
C ARG A 35 -7.42 -2.20 -7.87
N LYS A 36 -7.59 -1.09 -7.16
CA LYS A 36 -6.46 -0.33 -6.63
C LYS A 36 -5.79 -1.06 -5.47
N VAL A 37 -4.47 -0.99 -5.49
CA VAL A 37 -3.60 -1.24 -4.36
C VAL A 37 -3.09 0.11 -3.87
N TRP A 38 -3.31 0.44 -2.59
CA TRP A 38 -2.73 1.64 -1.99
C TRP A 38 -1.56 1.28 -1.08
N THR A 39 -0.46 2.02 -1.12
CA THR A 39 0.72 1.77 -0.27
C THR A 39 0.97 2.88 0.74
N LEU A 40 1.44 2.50 1.93
CA LEU A 40 1.77 3.42 3.01
C LEU A 40 2.95 4.33 2.61
N MET A 41 2.76 5.63 2.76
CA MET A 41 3.84 6.63 2.78
C MET A 41 4.08 7.09 4.22
N PRO A 42 5.13 6.62 4.90
CA PRO A 42 5.34 6.94 6.31
C PRO A 42 5.60 8.43 6.55
N ASN A 43 6.34 9.10 5.65
CA ASN A 43 6.53 10.56 5.64
C ASN A 43 5.27 11.37 5.30
N GLY A 44 4.24 10.73 4.79
CA GLY A 44 2.95 11.35 4.52
C GLY A 44 1.91 11.13 5.62
N LEU A 45 1.97 9.98 6.31
CA LEU A 45 0.84 9.40 7.05
C LEU A 45 -0.40 9.24 6.17
N TRP A 46 -0.18 8.84 4.92
CA TRP A 46 -1.23 8.47 4.00
C TRP A 46 -0.85 7.23 3.19
N PHE A 47 -1.85 6.47 2.82
CA PHE A 47 -1.79 5.47 1.76
C PHE A 47 -2.09 6.16 0.43
N ILE A 48 -1.38 5.81 -0.64
CA ILE A 48 -1.61 6.34 -2.00
C ILE A 48 -1.80 5.21 -2.99
N ALA A 49 -2.66 5.43 -3.98
CA ALA A 49 -2.84 4.46 -5.05
C ALA A 49 -1.51 4.25 -5.79
N ASN A 50 -1.07 3.00 -5.83
CA ASN A 50 0.19 2.59 -6.40
C ASN A 50 -0.09 1.81 -7.69
N TRP A 51 0.05 2.49 -8.84
CA TRP A 51 -0.34 1.93 -10.13
C TRP A 51 0.51 0.71 -10.54
N TYR A 52 1.80 0.69 -10.22
CA TYR A 52 2.69 -0.40 -10.61
C TYR A 52 2.57 -1.61 -9.69
N LEU A 53 2.33 -1.41 -8.38
CA LEU A 53 1.91 -2.53 -7.51
C LEU A 53 0.50 -3.02 -7.85
N THR A 54 -0.39 -2.13 -8.27
CA THR A 54 -1.72 -2.52 -8.76
C THR A 54 -1.57 -3.44 -9.97
N GLU A 55 -0.72 -3.08 -10.93
CA GLU A 55 -0.46 -3.94 -12.09
C GLU A 55 0.15 -5.30 -11.68
N ASP A 56 1.14 -5.31 -10.81
CA ASP A 56 1.82 -6.54 -10.38
C ASP A 56 0.91 -7.46 -9.55
N TYR A 57 0.04 -6.89 -8.70
CA TYR A 57 -0.92 -7.63 -7.88
C TYR A 57 -1.96 -8.40 -8.72
N TRP A 58 -2.39 -7.84 -9.84
CA TRP A 58 -3.37 -8.47 -10.74
C TRP A 58 -2.74 -9.26 -11.88
N ARG A 59 -1.41 -9.39 -11.91
CA ARG A 59 -0.71 -10.08 -12.99
C ARG A 59 -0.87 -11.60 -12.84
N GLU A 60 -1.40 -12.26 -13.86
CA GLU A 60 -1.62 -13.71 -13.87
C GLU A 60 -0.55 -14.49 -14.67
N ASP A 61 0.15 -13.83 -15.60
CA ASP A 61 0.91 -14.50 -16.68
C ASP A 61 2.46 -14.44 -16.53
N THR A 62 3.02 -13.77 -15.53
CA THR A 62 4.49 -13.62 -15.37
C THR A 62 4.89 -13.63 -13.91
N THR A 63 6.16 -13.95 -13.62
CA THR A 63 6.73 -13.82 -12.27
C THR A 63 6.57 -12.40 -11.75
N SER A 64 5.76 -12.25 -10.70
CA SER A 64 5.57 -10.99 -9.96
C SER A 64 6.88 -10.48 -9.38
N VAL A 65 7.06 -9.16 -9.40
CA VAL A 65 8.21 -8.51 -8.74
C VAL A 65 8.05 -8.55 -7.22
N TRP A 66 6.79 -8.50 -6.76
CA TRP A 66 6.46 -8.50 -5.34
C TRP A 66 5.65 -9.72 -4.93
N ALA A 67 5.92 -10.19 -3.70
CA ALA A 67 5.08 -11.16 -3.02
C ALA A 67 4.13 -10.42 -2.08
N PHE A 68 2.86 -10.82 -2.09
CA PHE A 68 1.79 -10.22 -1.29
C PHE A 68 1.32 -11.22 -0.25
N GLU A 69 1.68 -10.99 1.01
CA GLU A 69 1.20 -11.79 2.15
C GLU A 69 0.02 -11.07 2.81
N ASN A 70 -1.15 -11.72 2.83
CA ASN A 70 -2.33 -11.18 3.52
C ASN A 70 -2.12 -11.27 5.04
N ILE A 71 -2.27 -10.13 5.73
CA ILE A 71 -2.04 -10.02 7.17
C ILE A 71 -3.24 -9.37 7.85
N ASP A 72 -3.37 -9.59 9.16
CA ASP A 72 -4.41 -8.93 9.94
C ASP A 72 -4.03 -7.47 10.28
N ILE A 73 -4.97 -6.75 10.92
CA ILE A 73 -4.77 -5.35 11.27
C ILE A 73 -3.69 -5.13 12.35
N GLU A 74 -3.51 -6.07 13.27
CA GLU A 74 -2.50 -5.94 14.33
C GLU A 74 -1.11 -6.12 13.74
N ASP A 75 -0.93 -7.11 12.86
CA ASP A 75 0.30 -7.31 12.09
C ASP A 75 0.58 -6.14 11.15
N ALA A 76 -0.44 -5.61 10.46
CA ALA A 76 -0.30 -4.44 9.61
C ALA A 76 0.22 -3.22 10.38
N ARG A 77 -0.19 -3.05 11.64
CA ARG A 77 0.33 -1.98 12.51
C ARG A 77 1.79 -2.19 12.88
N GLN A 78 2.25 -3.43 13.07
CA GLN A 78 3.67 -3.72 13.30
C GLN A 78 4.48 -3.46 12.03
N VAL A 79 4.05 -4.03 10.90
CA VAL A 79 4.70 -3.86 9.59
C VAL A 79 4.82 -2.38 9.24
N ALA A 80 3.80 -1.56 9.51
CA ALA A 80 3.84 -0.12 9.25
C ALA A 80 5.02 0.61 9.94
N LEU A 81 5.52 0.09 11.06
CA LEU A 81 6.68 0.63 11.78
C LEU A 81 8.02 0.19 11.18
N GLU A 82 8.01 -0.82 10.32
CA GLU A 82 9.18 -1.40 9.65
C GLU A 82 9.29 -0.96 8.18
N VAL A 83 8.17 -0.58 7.54
CA VAL A 83 8.17 -0.15 6.13
C VAL A 83 9.17 0.99 5.91
N PRO A 84 10.11 0.85 4.95
CA PRO A 84 11.11 1.87 4.66
C PRO A 84 10.46 3.15 4.11
N GLN A 85 11.22 4.24 4.07
CA GLN A 85 10.75 5.43 3.37
C GLN A 85 10.87 5.20 1.86
N PRO A 86 9.82 5.52 1.07
CA PRO A 86 9.88 5.48 -0.38
C PRO A 86 11.03 6.34 -0.90
N SER A 87 11.73 5.86 -1.92
CA SER A 87 12.77 6.64 -2.57
C SER A 87 12.18 7.80 -3.39
N PRO A 88 12.95 8.85 -3.72
CA PRO A 88 12.49 9.90 -4.64
C PRO A 88 12.06 9.37 -6.02
N GLU A 89 12.66 8.26 -6.46
CA GLU A 89 12.30 7.57 -7.70
C GLU A 89 10.92 6.95 -7.58
N ASP A 90 10.64 6.23 -6.49
CA ASP A 90 9.30 5.68 -6.22
C ASP A 90 8.24 6.79 -6.21
N MET A 91 8.54 7.92 -5.56
CA MET A 91 7.63 9.06 -5.50
C MET A 91 7.36 9.66 -6.88
N THR A 92 8.38 9.72 -7.73
CA THR A 92 8.24 10.20 -9.12
C THR A 92 7.40 9.21 -9.93
N ARG A 93 7.63 7.92 -9.75
CA ARG A 93 6.90 6.86 -10.45
C ARG A 93 5.44 6.81 -10.03
N LEU A 94 5.14 6.88 -8.73
CA LEU A 94 3.77 6.90 -8.19
C LEU A 94 2.91 8.04 -8.76
N THR A 95 3.52 9.20 -9.02
CA THR A 95 2.82 10.40 -9.53
C THR A 95 2.74 10.47 -11.05
N ARG A 96 3.30 9.50 -11.76
CA ARG A 96 3.31 9.40 -13.22
C ARG A 96 2.83 8.02 -13.65
N PRO A 97 1.52 7.75 -13.57
CA PRO A 97 0.99 6.47 -13.98
C PRO A 97 1.18 6.28 -15.49
N GLU A 98 1.81 5.17 -15.87
CA GLU A 98 2.03 4.79 -17.27
C GLU A 98 0.95 3.81 -17.75
N THR A 99 0.39 3.02 -16.82
CA THR A 99 -0.65 2.00 -17.06
C THR A 99 -1.55 1.87 -15.83
N SER A 100 -2.63 1.07 -15.96
CA SER A 100 -3.55 0.60 -14.91
C SER A 100 -4.39 1.66 -14.17
N LEU A 101 -3.86 2.86 -13.95
CA LEU A 101 -4.54 4.02 -13.38
C LEU A 101 -4.28 5.26 -14.24
N THR A 102 -5.14 6.26 -14.14
CA THR A 102 -4.91 7.61 -14.66
C THR A 102 -4.46 8.55 -13.53
N PHE A 103 -3.91 9.72 -13.88
CA PHE A 103 -3.46 10.68 -12.86
C PHE A 103 -4.58 11.10 -11.90
N ASP A 104 -5.81 11.27 -12.39
CA ASP A 104 -6.99 11.58 -11.57
C ASP A 104 -7.43 10.43 -10.64
N GLN A 105 -6.97 9.20 -10.90
CA GLN A 105 -7.24 8.03 -10.08
C GLN A 105 -6.19 7.82 -8.98
N ILE A 106 -5.12 8.63 -8.94
CA ILE A 106 -4.13 8.58 -7.87
C ILE A 106 -4.65 9.34 -6.64
N ASP A 107 -5.42 8.63 -5.82
CA ASP A 107 -6.01 9.13 -4.59
C ASP A 107 -5.27 8.65 -3.34
N ARG A 108 -5.68 9.18 -2.18
CA ARG A 108 -5.01 8.97 -0.90
C ARG A 108 -6.01 8.66 0.22
N HIS A 109 -5.58 7.82 1.16
CA HIS A 109 -6.31 7.54 2.40
C HIS A 109 -5.43 7.85 3.62
N ALA A 110 -5.98 8.54 4.61
CA ALA A 110 -5.21 8.90 5.81
C ALA A 110 -4.90 7.66 6.65
N THR A 111 -3.65 7.54 7.14
CA THR A 111 -3.21 6.37 7.92
C THR A 111 -3.99 6.21 9.22
N ASP A 112 -4.44 7.30 9.84
CA ASP A 112 -5.24 7.24 11.07
C ASP A 112 -6.65 6.64 10.86
N LYS A 113 -7.18 6.74 9.63
CA LYS A 113 -8.45 6.11 9.23
C LYS A 113 -8.30 4.62 8.93
N ILE A 114 -7.12 4.21 8.46
CA ILE A 114 -6.83 2.83 8.07
C ILE A 114 -6.29 2.02 9.25
N LEU A 115 -5.20 2.47 9.88
CA LEU A 115 -4.51 1.75 10.95
C LEU A 115 -4.88 2.24 12.36
N GLY A 116 -5.57 3.38 12.47
CA GLY A 116 -5.92 4.01 13.73
C GLY A 116 -4.89 5.04 14.22
N LYS A 117 -5.35 5.95 15.10
CA LYS A 117 -4.54 7.07 15.62
C LYS A 117 -3.25 6.64 16.32
N ARG A 118 -3.27 5.52 17.06
CA ARG A 118 -2.10 5.02 17.80
C ARG A 118 -0.98 4.61 16.85
N ALA A 119 -1.31 3.87 15.79
CA ALA A 119 -0.33 3.45 14.79
C ALA A 119 0.19 4.66 14.00
N ALA A 120 -0.70 5.57 13.57
CA ALA A 120 -0.29 6.81 12.90
C ALA A 120 0.67 7.65 13.76
N GLY A 121 0.41 7.77 15.07
CA GLY A 121 1.30 8.45 16.01
C GLY A 121 2.66 7.76 16.14
N ALA A 122 2.69 6.43 16.23
CA ALA A 122 3.94 5.68 16.31
C ALA A 122 4.80 5.83 15.04
N ILE A 123 4.17 5.80 13.86
CA ILE A 123 4.86 6.05 12.58
C ILE A 123 5.42 7.48 12.52
N ALA A 124 4.64 8.47 12.99
CA ALA A 124 5.06 9.87 13.01
C ALA A 124 6.29 10.10 13.88
N SER A 125 6.38 9.42 15.04
CA SER A 125 7.51 9.49 15.96
C SER A 125 8.79 8.83 15.46
N ARG A 126 8.75 8.12 14.32
CA ARG A 126 9.93 7.53 13.66
C ARG A 126 10.70 8.53 12.80
N ARG A 127 10.12 9.71 12.54
CA ARG A 127 10.73 10.78 11.74
C ARG A 127 11.73 11.58 12.56
#